data_AF-A0A497EY19-F1
#
_entry.id   AF-A0A497EY19-F1
#
_cell.length_a   1.000
_cell.length_b   1.000
_cell.length_c   1.000
_cell.angle_alpha   90.00
_cell.angle_beta   90.00
_cell.angle_gamma   90.00
#
_symmetry.space_group_name_H-M   'P 1'
#
loop_
_entity.id
_entity.type
_entity.pdbx_description
1 polymer ?
#
loop_
_entity_poly.entity_id
_entity_poly.type
_entity_poly.pdbx_seq_one_letter_code
_entity_poly.pdbx_strand_id
1 'polypeptide(L)'
;MSTSKEKSNVGSIMTEFAEADHLFEGLGKAVTIFGSARTPRTAVPYQKAADISEKLAKNGFSTITGGGMGIMAAGNEGAYRVQNKEVESVGMGIVLPFETENNQYVTKCYTYKYFFVRKVMMVKYSDAFICMEGGFGTLDEMFEVLTLIQTLKTRRAKVYLVGVDYYTGLLDWIKTTMLGFGYISPEDIDLIHLTDDVDEVVRMISDEHANNQRLDEKIALGRQLFDRTTERRPTRIRM
;
A
#
# COMPACT_ATOMS: atom_id res chain seq x y z
N MET A 1 -37.96 20.59 8.70
CA MET A 1 -37.21 20.10 7.53
C MET A 1 -36.37 18.91 8.00
N SER A 2 -36.64 17.74 7.44
CA SER A 2 -36.08 16.45 7.87
C SER A 2 -34.58 16.40 7.60
N THR A 3 -33.76 16.34 8.64
CA THR A 3 -32.37 15.89 8.55
C THR A 3 -32.39 14.38 8.39
N SER A 4 -32.38 13.89 7.14
CA SER A 4 -32.07 12.50 6.88
C SER A 4 -30.63 12.26 7.31
N LYS A 5 -30.44 11.73 8.53
CA LYS A 5 -29.25 10.93 8.83
C LYS A 5 -29.29 9.79 7.82
N GLU A 6 -28.55 9.95 6.73
CA GLU A 6 -28.39 8.93 5.72
C GLU A 6 -27.75 7.73 6.43
N LYS A 7 -28.58 6.76 6.82
CA LYS A 7 -28.12 5.56 7.49
C LYS A 7 -27.22 4.85 6.49
N SER A 8 -25.93 4.77 6.81
CA SER A 8 -25.01 3.87 6.13
C SER A 8 -25.67 2.51 6.03
N ASN A 9 -25.93 2.06 4.80
CA ASN A 9 -26.45 0.73 4.55
C ASN A 9 -25.38 -0.06 3.79
N VAL A 10 -25.48 -1.38 3.80
CA VAL A 10 -24.49 -2.24 3.14
C VAL A 10 -24.40 -1.90 1.64
N GLY A 11 -25.50 -1.46 1.02
CA GLY A 11 -25.51 -1.03 -0.38
C GLY A 11 -24.55 0.12 -0.67
N SER A 12 -24.56 1.20 0.13
CA SER A 12 -23.67 2.34 -0.09
C SER A 12 -22.19 1.99 0.09
N ILE A 13 -21.88 1.05 0.99
CA ILE A 13 -20.53 0.53 1.17
C ILE A 13 -20.08 -0.25 -0.08
N MET A 14 -20.94 -1.11 -0.62
CA MET A 14 -20.64 -1.89 -1.83
C MET A 14 -20.51 -1.00 -3.07
N THR A 15 -21.30 0.07 -3.16
CA THR A 15 -21.15 1.08 -4.22
C THR A 15 -19.79 1.76 -4.13
N GLU A 16 -19.37 2.20 -2.95
CA GLU A 16 -18.05 2.86 -2.77
C GLU A 16 -16.90 1.92 -3.18
N PHE A 17 -16.99 0.63 -2.83
CA PHE A 17 -16.04 -0.37 -3.31
C PHE A 17 -16.02 -0.47 -4.84
N ALA A 18 -17.18 -0.60 -5.47
CA ALA A 18 -17.28 -0.79 -6.92
C ALA A 18 -16.76 0.44 -7.70
N GLU A 19 -17.06 1.64 -7.24
CA GLU A 19 -16.60 2.88 -7.87
C GLU A 19 -15.09 3.04 -7.77
N ALA A 20 -14.53 2.84 -6.57
CA ALA A 20 -13.09 2.88 -6.38
C ALA A 20 -12.38 1.78 -7.17
N ASP A 21 -12.97 0.58 -7.23
CA ASP A 21 -12.40 -0.56 -7.97
C ASP A 21 -12.29 -0.27 -9.46
N HIS A 22 -13.39 0.22 -10.04
CA HIS A 22 -13.43 0.60 -11.44
C HIS A 22 -12.48 1.76 -11.75
N LEU A 23 -12.37 2.75 -10.84
CA LEU A 23 -11.46 3.87 -11.02
C LEU A 23 -10.01 3.42 -11.07
N PHE A 24 -9.57 2.55 -10.15
CA PHE A 24 -8.17 2.13 -10.05
C PHE A 24 -7.83 0.88 -10.88
N GLU A 25 -8.78 0.36 -11.65
CA GLU A 25 -8.53 -0.67 -12.63
C GLU A 25 -7.41 -0.25 -13.59
N GLY A 26 -6.45 -1.16 -13.82
CA GLY A 26 -5.31 -0.90 -14.71
C GLY A 26 -4.24 0.06 -14.17
N LEU A 27 -4.23 0.40 -12.88
CA LEU A 27 -3.22 1.28 -12.26
C LEU A 27 -1.76 0.82 -12.47
N GLY A 28 -1.56 -0.46 -12.79
CA GLY A 28 -0.25 -1.05 -13.02
C GLY A 28 0.49 -1.31 -11.72
N LYS A 29 1.82 -1.17 -11.73
CA LYS A 29 2.64 -1.31 -10.53
C LYS A 29 2.40 -0.11 -9.64
N ALA A 30 2.23 -0.32 -8.34
CA ALA A 30 2.06 0.81 -7.44
C ALA A 30 2.61 0.55 -6.04
N VAL A 31 2.99 1.64 -5.38
CA VAL A 31 3.47 1.63 -3.99
C VAL A 31 2.60 2.56 -3.17
N THR A 32 2.26 2.16 -1.95
CA THR A 32 1.60 3.07 -1.01
C THR A 32 2.63 3.68 -0.06
N ILE A 33 2.59 5.01 0.05
CA ILE A 33 3.40 5.77 1.00
C ILE A 33 2.51 6.35 2.09
N PHE A 34 2.78 5.92 3.32
CA PHE A 34 2.16 6.42 4.55
C PHE A 34 3.11 7.37 5.28
N GLY A 35 2.56 8.35 5.99
CA GLY A 35 3.36 9.22 6.85
C GLY A 35 2.59 10.44 7.37
N SER A 36 3.28 11.27 8.14
CA SER A 36 2.67 12.44 8.79
C SER A 36 2.07 13.43 7.79
N ALA A 37 0.82 13.83 8.03
CA ALA A 37 0.17 14.96 7.36
C ALA A 37 0.75 16.33 7.76
N ARG A 38 1.64 16.37 8.76
CA ARG A 38 2.13 17.59 9.42
C ARG A 38 3.59 17.92 9.10
N THR A 39 4.29 17.05 8.37
CA THR A 39 5.71 17.25 8.06
C THR A 39 5.88 18.44 7.11
N PRO A 40 6.68 19.46 7.45
CA PRO A 40 6.88 20.60 6.55
C PRO A 40 7.74 20.21 5.35
N ARG A 41 7.52 20.87 4.20
CA ARG A 41 8.24 20.62 2.94
C ARG A 41 9.77 20.78 3.05
N THR A 42 10.23 21.57 4.01
CA THR A 42 11.66 21.81 4.26
C THR A 42 12.33 20.71 5.10
N ALA A 43 11.56 19.80 5.72
CA ALA A 43 12.12 18.76 6.56
C ALA A 43 12.73 17.61 5.72
N VAL A 44 13.79 17.01 6.25
CA VAL A 44 14.47 15.87 5.62
C VAL A 44 13.54 14.70 5.28
N PRO A 45 12.60 14.27 6.16
CA PRO A 45 11.68 13.17 5.84
C PRO A 45 10.77 13.47 4.65
N TYR A 46 10.39 14.74 4.44
CA TYR A 46 9.64 15.15 3.26
C TYR A 46 10.45 14.92 1.99
N GLN A 47 11.70 15.40 1.96
CA GLN A 47 12.56 15.25 0.79
C GLN A 47 12.84 13.78 0.48
N LYS A 48 13.11 12.97 1.51
CA LYS A 48 13.28 11.52 1.33
C LYS A 48 12.04 10.86 0.71
N ALA A 49 10.84 11.17 1.19
CA ALA A 49 9.61 10.61 0.64
C ALA A 49 9.39 10.99 -0.84
N ALA A 50 9.67 12.25 -1.19
CA ALA A 50 9.61 12.72 -2.57
C ALA A 50 10.65 12.01 -3.46
N ASP A 51 11.90 11.87 -2.98
CA ASP A 51 12.98 11.22 -3.73
C ASP A 51 12.71 9.72 -3.95
N ILE A 52 12.22 9.02 -2.92
CA ILE A 52 11.79 7.61 -3.01
C ILE A 52 10.71 7.48 -4.09
N SER A 53 9.66 8.29 -4.01
CA SER A 53 8.55 8.23 -4.96
C SER A 53 8.99 8.58 -6.39
N GLU A 54 9.82 9.61 -6.59
CA GLU A 54 10.33 9.99 -7.90
C GLU A 54 11.16 8.86 -8.54
N LYS A 55 12.04 8.23 -7.75
CA LYS A 55 12.84 7.10 -8.21
C LYS A 55 12.00 5.86 -8.50
N LEU A 56 10.96 5.57 -7.71
CA LEU A 56 10.02 4.47 -8.00
C LEU A 56 9.18 4.74 -9.25
N ALA A 57 8.71 5.98 -9.43
CA ALA A 57 7.98 6.39 -10.63
C ALA A 57 8.85 6.28 -11.89
N LYS A 58 10.15 6.59 -11.82
CA LYS A 58 11.11 6.32 -12.92
C LYS A 58 11.25 4.83 -13.25
N ASN A 59 10.94 3.94 -12.30
CA ASN A 59 10.91 2.48 -12.47
C ASN A 59 9.50 1.94 -12.81
N GLY A 60 8.55 2.83 -13.14
CA GLY A 60 7.20 2.47 -13.58
C GLY A 60 6.22 2.16 -12.44
N PHE A 61 6.51 2.58 -11.21
CA PHE A 61 5.57 2.46 -10.09
C PHE A 61 4.75 3.74 -9.92
N SER A 62 3.43 3.62 -10.01
CA SER A 62 2.49 4.63 -9.51
C SER A 62 2.64 4.80 -7.99
N THR A 63 2.37 5.99 -7.47
CA THR A 63 2.41 6.24 -6.02
C THR A 63 1.01 6.47 -5.50
N ILE A 64 0.62 5.76 -4.45
CA ILE A 64 -0.64 5.91 -3.73
C ILE A 64 -0.35 6.56 -2.37
N THR A 65 -1.12 7.58 -2.03
CA THR A 65 -1.09 8.20 -0.70
C THR A 65 -2.52 8.47 -0.22
N GLY A 66 -2.68 8.99 0.99
CA GLY A 66 -3.97 9.49 1.48
C GLY A 66 -4.40 10.84 0.89
N GLY A 67 -3.64 11.41 -0.05
CA GLY A 67 -3.97 12.67 -0.76
C GLY A 67 -3.75 13.96 0.03
N GLY A 68 -3.51 13.89 1.34
CA GLY A 68 -3.33 15.07 2.20
C GLY A 68 -1.97 15.77 2.06
N MET A 69 -1.68 16.67 3.00
CA MET A 69 -0.43 17.42 3.09
C MET A 69 0.73 16.57 3.68
N GLY A 70 1.88 17.20 3.90
CA GLY A 70 3.04 16.57 4.54
C GLY A 70 3.63 15.44 3.70
N ILE A 71 3.93 14.30 4.32
CA ILE A 71 4.53 13.15 3.63
C ILE A 71 3.66 12.67 2.47
N MET A 72 2.33 12.70 2.60
CA MET A 72 1.44 12.32 1.51
C MET A 72 1.65 13.22 0.29
N ALA A 73 1.74 14.53 0.50
CA ALA A 73 2.08 15.47 -0.57
C ALA A 73 3.49 15.25 -1.12
N ALA A 74 4.47 14.86 -0.30
CA ALA A 74 5.81 14.53 -0.76
C ALA A 74 5.82 13.32 -1.70
N GLY A 75 5.13 12.24 -1.32
CA GLY A 75 4.96 11.07 -2.17
C GLY A 75 4.26 11.42 -3.48
N ASN A 76 3.16 12.18 -3.44
CA ASN A 76 2.51 12.62 -4.67
C ASN A 76 3.42 13.54 -5.52
N GLU A 77 4.17 14.45 -4.90
CA GLU A 77 5.10 15.35 -5.59
C GLU A 77 6.18 14.58 -6.35
N GLY A 78 6.78 13.56 -5.71
CA GLY A 78 7.81 12.72 -6.32
C GLY A 78 7.34 12.03 -7.60
N ALA A 79 6.20 11.34 -7.54
CA ALA A 79 5.60 10.68 -8.71
C ALA A 79 5.20 11.69 -9.79
N TYR A 80 4.60 12.81 -9.40
CA TYR A 80 4.13 13.86 -10.32
C TYR A 80 5.26 14.45 -11.17
N ARG A 81 6.47 14.60 -10.61
CA ARG A 81 7.64 15.15 -11.32
C ARG A 81 8.11 14.33 -12.52
N VAL A 82 7.82 13.03 -12.54
CA VAL A 82 8.33 12.12 -13.60
C VAL A 82 7.60 12.34 -14.94
N GLN A 83 6.44 13.01 -14.94
CA GLN A 83 5.66 13.37 -16.15
C GLN A 83 5.49 12.22 -17.16
N ASN A 84 5.53 10.96 -16.69
CA ASN A 84 5.35 9.79 -17.52
C ASN A 84 3.85 9.42 -17.55
N LYS A 85 3.31 9.16 -18.75
CA LYS A 85 1.90 8.77 -18.94
C LYS A 85 1.55 7.39 -18.39
N GLU A 86 2.55 6.59 -18.02
CA GLU A 86 2.36 5.21 -17.54
C GLU A 86 2.31 5.10 -16.01
N VAL A 87 2.60 6.17 -15.27
CA VAL A 87 2.55 6.19 -13.80
C VAL A 87 1.60 7.27 -13.30
N GLU A 88 0.88 6.95 -12.25
CA GLU A 88 -0.09 7.85 -11.63
C GLU A 88 0.37 8.32 -10.25
N SER A 89 0.01 9.55 -9.90
CA SER A 89 0.09 10.07 -8.54
C SER A 89 -1.31 10.02 -7.93
N VAL A 90 -1.56 9.01 -7.11
CA VAL A 90 -2.89 8.69 -6.59
C VAL A 90 -3.11 9.29 -5.19
N GLY A 91 -4.26 9.93 -5.02
CA GLY A 91 -4.77 10.40 -3.72
C GLY A 91 -6.03 9.66 -3.30
N MET A 92 -5.93 8.83 -2.26
CA MET A 92 -7.05 8.12 -1.64
C MET A 92 -7.51 8.88 -0.38
N GLY A 93 -8.26 9.97 -0.59
CA GLY A 93 -8.72 10.88 0.46
C GLY A 93 -9.83 10.30 1.34
N ILE A 94 -10.11 10.90 2.49
CA ILE A 94 -11.22 10.52 3.36
C ILE A 94 -11.99 11.77 3.78
N VAL A 95 -13.32 11.71 3.78
CA VAL A 95 -14.17 12.81 4.27
C VAL A 95 -13.92 13.01 5.76
N LEU A 96 -13.44 14.20 6.12
CA LEU A 96 -13.21 14.63 7.50
C LEU A 96 -13.94 15.96 7.77
N PRO A 97 -14.41 16.20 9.01
CA PRO A 97 -15.18 17.41 9.33
C PRO A 97 -14.37 18.72 9.32
N PHE A 98 -13.04 18.64 9.19
CA PHE A 98 -12.09 19.76 9.13
C PHE A 98 -11.25 19.67 7.84
N GLU A 99 -11.94 19.31 6.76
CA GLU A 99 -11.49 18.96 5.41
C GLU A 99 -10.11 19.47 5.00
N THR A 100 -9.30 18.55 4.48
CA THR A 100 -8.03 18.86 3.80
C THR A 100 -8.25 18.51 2.33
N GLU A 101 -8.24 19.50 1.45
CA GLU A 101 -8.25 19.26 -0.01
C GLU A 101 -7.08 18.34 -0.39
N ASN A 102 -7.25 17.60 -1.50
CA ASN A 102 -6.13 16.86 -2.07
C ASN A 102 -5.00 17.82 -2.40
N ASN A 103 -3.77 17.40 -2.17
CA ASN A 103 -2.61 18.19 -2.56
C ASN A 103 -2.54 18.34 -4.09
N GLN A 104 -1.88 19.41 -4.55
CA GLN A 104 -1.82 19.79 -5.97
C GLN A 104 -1.11 18.79 -6.90
N TYR A 105 -0.45 17.76 -6.35
CA TYR A 105 0.33 16.79 -7.12
C TYR A 105 -0.43 15.50 -7.42
N VAL A 106 -1.68 15.38 -6.94
CA VAL A 106 -2.54 14.23 -7.22
C VAL A 106 -3.08 14.31 -8.65
N THR A 107 -2.83 13.28 -9.46
CA THR A 107 -3.34 13.15 -10.84
C THR A 107 -4.62 12.32 -10.91
N LYS A 108 -4.81 11.39 -9.98
CA LYS A 108 -5.96 10.50 -9.91
C LYS A 108 -6.42 10.36 -8.46
N CYS A 109 -7.70 10.54 -8.16
CA CYS A 109 -8.17 10.51 -6.78
C CYS A 109 -9.54 9.88 -6.58
N TYR A 110 -9.75 9.35 -5.38
CA TYR A 110 -11.06 8.99 -4.86
C TYR A 110 -11.16 9.45 -3.41
N THR A 111 -12.29 10.06 -3.04
CA THR A 111 -12.56 10.51 -1.67
C THR A 111 -13.56 9.59 -1.02
N TYR A 112 -13.11 8.80 -0.05
CA TYR A 112 -13.92 7.80 0.63
C TYR A 112 -14.77 8.43 1.74
N LYS A 113 -15.96 7.88 1.96
CA LYS A 113 -16.81 8.10 3.14
C LYS A 113 -16.46 7.11 4.24
N TYR A 114 -16.04 5.89 3.89
CA TYR A 114 -15.78 4.81 4.86
C TYR A 114 -14.28 4.50 4.98
N PHE A 115 -13.73 4.67 6.18
CA PHE A 115 -12.31 4.39 6.46
C PHE A 115 -11.86 2.99 6.05
N PHE A 116 -12.67 1.97 6.32
CA PHE A 116 -12.30 0.59 6.01
C PHE A 116 -12.28 0.30 4.50
N VAL A 117 -13.11 0.99 3.70
CA VAL A 117 -13.07 0.86 2.24
C VAL A 117 -11.75 1.43 1.74
N ARG A 118 -11.41 2.67 2.15
CA ARG A 118 -10.14 3.31 1.82
C ARG A 118 -8.95 2.40 2.12
N LYS A 119 -8.90 1.85 3.34
CA LYS A 119 -7.85 0.95 3.80
C LYS A 119 -7.69 -0.28 2.91
N VAL A 120 -8.80 -0.96 2.60
CA VAL A 120 -8.80 -2.12 1.69
C VAL A 120 -8.26 -1.74 0.31
N MET A 121 -8.65 -0.59 -0.23
CA MET A 121 -8.21 -0.15 -1.56
C MET A 121 -6.72 0.21 -1.59
N MET A 122 -6.19 0.86 -0.56
CA MET A 122 -4.76 1.15 -0.46
C MET A 122 -3.92 -0.13 -0.44
N VAL A 123 -4.38 -1.18 0.25
CA VAL A 123 -3.70 -2.48 0.26
C VAL A 123 -3.87 -3.23 -1.07
N LYS A 124 -5.09 -3.27 -1.61
CA LYS A 124 -5.42 -4.03 -2.83
C LYS A 124 -4.59 -3.62 -4.04
N TYR A 125 -4.36 -2.33 -4.20
CA TYR A 125 -3.68 -1.78 -5.37
C TYR A 125 -2.17 -1.58 -5.18
N SER A 126 -1.59 -2.03 -4.07
CA SER A 126 -0.16 -1.82 -3.79
C SER A 126 0.65 -3.10 -3.89
N ASP A 127 1.82 -3.00 -4.51
CA ASP A 127 2.85 -4.03 -4.53
C ASP A 127 3.78 -3.93 -3.31
N ALA A 128 3.95 -2.72 -2.76
CA ALA A 128 4.79 -2.47 -1.59
C ALA A 128 4.26 -1.30 -0.74
N PHE A 129 4.69 -1.27 0.52
CA PHE A 129 4.26 -0.29 1.51
C PHE A 129 5.47 0.40 2.15
N ILE A 130 5.45 1.72 2.16
CA ILE A 130 6.52 2.55 2.73
C ILE A 130 5.91 3.42 3.81
N CYS A 131 6.39 3.28 5.03
CA CYS A 131 5.99 4.10 6.17
C CYS A 131 7.13 5.07 6.50
N MET A 132 6.90 6.34 6.20
CA MET A 132 7.74 7.42 6.70
C MET A 132 7.26 7.84 8.09
N GLU A 133 8.08 8.63 8.79
CA GLU A 133 7.74 9.21 10.10
C GLU A 133 6.30 9.78 10.16
N GLY A 134 5.53 9.33 11.15
CA GLY A 134 4.09 9.53 11.17
C GLY A 134 3.42 9.26 12.51
N GLY A 135 2.25 9.87 12.72
CA GLY A 135 1.45 9.70 13.94
C GLY A 135 0.53 8.48 13.91
N PHE A 136 -0.60 8.57 14.62
CA PHE A 136 -1.53 7.44 14.76
C PHE A 136 -2.06 6.87 13.45
N GLY A 137 -2.39 7.72 12.46
CA GLY A 137 -2.87 7.22 11.17
C GLY A 137 -1.83 6.35 10.45
N THR A 138 -0.57 6.78 10.47
CA THR A 138 0.54 6.02 9.89
C THR A 138 0.77 4.70 10.62
N LEU A 139 0.71 4.70 11.95
CA LEU A 139 0.87 3.48 12.74
C LEU A 139 -0.32 2.52 12.58
N ASP A 140 -1.53 3.03 12.45
CA ASP A 140 -2.74 2.25 12.15
C ASP A 140 -2.59 1.50 10.81
N GLU A 141 -2.25 2.22 9.73
CA GLU A 141 -2.02 1.63 8.41
C GLU A 141 -0.82 0.65 8.43
N MET A 142 0.27 0.98 9.12
CA MET A 142 1.44 0.11 9.25
C MET A 142 1.11 -1.23 9.92
N PHE A 143 0.46 -1.20 11.10
CA PHE A 143 0.12 -2.44 11.82
C PHE A 143 -0.96 -3.24 11.11
N GLU A 144 -1.89 -2.58 10.40
CA GLU A 144 -2.87 -3.28 9.59
C GLU A 144 -2.20 -4.06 8.45
N VAL A 145 -1.29 -3.42 7.70
CA VAL A 145 -0.55 -4.09 6.63
C VAL A 145 0.29 -5.25 7.16
N LEU A 146 1.01 -5.05 8.27
CA LEU A 146 1.79 -6.12 8.91
C LEU A 146 0.90 -7.32 9.27
N THR A 147 -0.26 -7.06 9.87
CA THR A 147 -1.22 -8.11 10.23
C THR A 147 -1.73 -8.85 8.99
N LEU A 148 -2.03 -8.14 7.90
CA LEU A 148 -2.50 -8.75 6.65
C LEU A 148 -1.42 -9.61 5.98
N ILE A 149 -0.15 -9.20 6.04
CA ILE A 149 0.98 -9.98 5.51
C ILE A 149 1.23 -11.21 6.38
N GLN A 150 1.32 -11.03 7.70
CA GLN A 150 1.49 -12.10 8.68
C GLN A 150 0.44 -13.20 8.50
N THR A 151 -0.82 -12.81 8.30
CA THR A 151 -1.96 -13.74 8.17
C THR A 151 -2.19 -14.24 6.74
N LEU A 152 -1.28 -13.92 5.81
CA LEU A 152 -1.34 -14.31 4.39
C LEU A 152 -2.65 -13.86 3.70
N LYS A 153 -3.21 -12.72 4.13
CA LYS A 153 -4.42 -12.10 3.54
C LYS A 153 -4.08 -11.13 2.43
N THR A 154 -2.84 -10.69 2.33
CA THR A 154 -2.28 -9.99 1.18
C THR A 154 -1.01 -10.69 0.68
N ARG A 155 -0.47 -10.22 -0.45
CA ARG A 155 0.78 -10.73 -1.02
C ARG A 155 1.91 -10.64 -0.01
N ARG A 156 2.90 -11.54 -0.13
CA ARG A 156 4.15 -11.44 0.64
C ARG A 156 4.91 -10.21 0.14
N ALA A 157 4.92 -9.18 0.96
CA ALA A 157 5.67 -7.95 0.77
C ALA A 157 6.34 -7.58 2.10
N LYS A 158 7.41 -6.80 2.03
CA LYS A 158 7.94 -6.13 3.22
C LYS A 158 7.24 -4.80 3.44
N VAL A 159 7.20 -4.37 4.70
CA VAL A 159 6.88 -3.01 5.08
C VAL A 159 8.19 -2.25 5.30
N TYR A 160 8.43 -1.25 4.47
CA TYR A 160 9.64 -0.43 4.50
C TYR A 160 9.43 0.74 5.45
N LEU A 161 10.16 0.78 6.55
CA LEU A 161 10.16 1.89 7.49
C LEU A 161 11.33 2.81 7.16
N VAL A 162 11.05 4.10 6.98
CA VAL A 162 12.07 5.12 6.69
C VAL A 162 12.13 6.14 7.81
N GLY A 163 13.32 6.29 8.40
CA GLY A 163 13.58 7.07 9.61
C GLY A 163 14.07 6.15 10.73
N VAL A 164 15.34 5.77 10.70
CA VAL A 164 15.93 4.82 11.66
C VAL A 164 15.75 5.33 13.09
N ASP A 165 16.11 6.58 13.35
CA ASP A 165 15.99 7.18 14.68
C ASP A 165 14.54 7.20 15.18
N TYR A 166 13.57 7.45 14.28
CA TYR A 166 12.15 7.52 14.62
C TYR A 166 11.57 6.16 15.02
N TYR A 167 11.89 5.11 14.25
CA TYR A 167 11.30 3.78 14.42
C TYR A 167 12.06 2.86 15.37
N THR A 168 13.33 3.16 15.69
CA THR A 168 14.16 2.29 16.54
C THR A 168 13.47 1.95 17.87
N GLY A 169 12.97 2.95 18.60
CA GLY A 169 12.31 2.71 19.89
C GLY A 169 11.04 1.85 19.79
N LEU A 170 10.29 1.95 18.68
CA LEU A 170 9.11 1.11 18.45
C LEU A 170 9.52 -0.32 18.12
N LEU A 171 10.51 -0.51 17.25
CA LEU A 171 10.98 -1.86 16.89
C LEU A 171 11.64 -2.57 18.07
N ASP A 172 12.35 -1.83 18.92
CA ASP A 172 12.87 -2.36 20.17
C ASP A 172 11.73 -2.86 21.06
N TRP A 173 10.67 -2.06 21.25
CA TRP A 173 9.51 -2.52 22.02
C TRP A 173 8.84 -3.76 21.42
N ILE A 174 8.69 -3.83 20.09
CA ILE A 174 8.14 -5.01 19.41
C ILE A 174 9.01 -6.25 19.70
N LYS A 175 10.34 -6.12 19.58
CA LYS A 175 11.29 -7.23 19.79
C LYS A 175 11.42 -7.65 21.25
N THR A 176 11.43 -6.71 22.19
CA THR A 176 11.63 -7.02 23.62
C THR A 176 10.33 -7.41 24.30
N THR A 177 9.21 -6.81 23.89
CA THR A 177 7.93 -6.92 24.60
C THR A 177 6.99 -7.85 23.86
N MET A 178 6.56 -7.51 22.63
CA MET A 178 5.59 -8.35 21.91
C MET A 178 6.15 -9.75 21.65
N LEU A 179 7.38 -9.83 21.15
CA LEU A 179 8.06 -11.10 20.93
C LEU A 179 8.47 -11.75 22.26
N GLY A 180 8.91 -10.97 23.26
CA GLY A 180 9.27 -11.48 24.59
C GLY A 180 8.10 -12.17 25.33
N PHE A 181 6.87 -11.68 25.15
CA PHE A 181 5.65 -12.31 25.67
C PHE A 181 5.09 -13.41 24.75
N GLY A 182 5.69 -13.65 23.57
CA GLY A 182 5.24 -14.66 22.62
C GLY A 182 3.96 -14.29 21.86
N TYR A 183 3.67 -12.99 21.70
CA TYR A 183 2.50 -12.52 20.95
C TYR A 183 2.73 -12.42 19.44
N ILE A 184 3.99 -12.50 19.02
CA ILE A 184 4.43 -12.64 17.63
C ILE A 184 5.55 -13.67 17.54
N SER A 185 5.80 -14.17 16.34
CA SER A 185 6.86 -15.13 16.02
C SER A 185 8.17 -14.45 15.60
N PRO A 186 9.30 -15.18 15.71
CA PRO A 186 10.55 -14.99 15.00
C PRO A 186 10.50 -14.10 13.77
N GLU A 187 9.77 -14.70 12.83
CA GLU A 187 9.70 -14.41 11.42
C GLU A 187 8.80 -13.20 11.11
N ASP A 188 7.92 -12.82 12.05
CA ASP A 188 7.09 -11.62 11.90
C ASP A 188 7.95 -10.35 11.89
N ILE A 189 9.12 -10.38 12.51
CA ILE A 189 10.08 -9.28 12.49
C ILE A 189 10.68 -9.09 11.09
N ASP A 190 10.84 -10.17 10.33
CA ASP A 190 11.42 -10.14 8.97
C ASP A 190 10.49 -9.48 7.94
N LEU A 191 9.22 -9.26 8.31
CA LEU A 191 8.26 -8.48 7.52
C LEU A 191 8.63 -6.99 7.46
N ILE A 192 9.47 -6.52 8.38
CA ILE A 192 9.86 -5.11 8.50
C ILE A 192 11.27 -4.93 7.96
N HIS A 193 11.46 -3.92 7.11
CA HIS A 193 12.78 -3.44 6.72
C HIS A 193 12.94 -1.98 7.13
N LEU A 194 13.83 -1.71 8.09
CA LEU A 194 14.12 -0.36 8.57
C LEU A 194 15.41 0.16 7.92
N THR A 195 15.32 1.30 7.24
CA THR A 195 16.49 1.95 6.62
C THR A 195 16.30 3.46 6.50
N ASP A 196 17.39 4.18 6.28
CA ASP A 196 17.37 5.59 5.87
C ASP A 196 17.85 5.79 4.43
N ASP A 197 18.30 4.71 3.77
CA ASP A 197 18.82 4.72 2.41
C ASP A 197 17.66 4.63 1.41
N VAL A 198 17.46 5.75 0.70
CA VAL A 198 16.47 5.87 -0.37
C VAL A 198 16.73 4.85 -1.49
N ASP A 199 17.97 4.67 -1.90
CA ASP A 199 18.32 3.76 -3.00
C ASP A 199 18.14 2.29 -2.62
N GLU A 200 18.36 1.96 -1.35
CA GLU A 200 18.05 0.63 -0.81
C GLU A 200 16.55 0.31 -0.92
N VAL A 201 15.68 1.23 -0.46
CA VAL A 201 14.22 1.04 -0.54
C VAL A 201 13.77 0.81 -1.99
N VAL A 202 14.22 1.65 -2.92
CA VAL A 202 13.83 1.57 -4.33
C VAL A 202 14.30 0.26 -4.97
N ARG A 203 15.55 -0.13 -4.71
CA ARG A 203 16.12 -1.38 -5.22
C ARG A 203 15.34 -2.58 -4.72
N MET A 204 15.11 -2.67 -3.40
CA MET A 204 14.43 -3.81 -2.80
C MET A 204 12.99 -3.96 -3.28
N ILE A 205 12.24 -2.86 -3.38
CA ILE A 205 10.86 -2.89 -3.92
C ILE A 205 10.86 -3.38 -5.38
N SER A 206 11.79 -2.89 -6.19
CA SER A 206 11.90 -3.30 -7.60
C SER A 206 12.22 -4.79 -7.74
N ASP A 207 13.15 -5.29 -6.93
CA ASP A 207 13.55 -6.70 -6.90
C ASP A 207 12.43 -7.61 -6.39
N GLU A 208 11.73 -7.21 -5.32
CA GLU A 208 10.59 -7.94 -4.76
C GLU A 208 9.45 -8.05 -5.77
N HIS A 209 9.11 -6.95 -6.45
CA HIS A 209 8.10 -6.95 -7.49
C HIS A 209 8.45 -7.90 -8.64
N ALA A 210 9.70 -7.84 -9.14
CA ALA A 210 10.16 -8.74 -10.20
C ALA A 210 10.11 -10.22 -9.79
N ASN A 211 10.45 -10.53 -8.53
CA ASN A 211 10.38 -11.88 -8.00
C ASN A 211 8.94 -12.37 -7.82
N ASN A 212 8.05 -11.51 -7.33
CA ASN A 212 6.63 -11.82 -7.17
C ASN A 212 5.95 -12.08 -8.52
N GLN A 213 6.25 -11.28 -9.56
CA GLN A 213 5.77 -11.54 -10.92
C GLN A 213 6.17 -12.92 -11.43
N ARG A 214 7.45 -13.28 -11.29
CA ARG A 214 7.95 -14.61 -11.70
C ARG A 214 7.28 -15.75 -10.93
N LEU A 215 6.94 -15.54 -9.66
CA LEU A 215 6.25 -16.54 -8.85
C LEU A 215 4.79 -16.70 -9.30
N ASP A 216 4.09 -15.59 -9.53
CA ASP A 216 2.71 -15.58 -10.04
C ASP A 216 2.61 -16.27 -11.40
N GLU A 217 3.56 -16.02 -12.31
CA GLU A 217 3.65 -16.71 -13.61
C GLU A 217 3.84 -18.23 -13.47
N LYS A 218 4.72 -18.66 -12.56
CA LYS A 218 4.94 -20.09 -12.27
C LYS A 218 3.70 -20.75 -11.68
N ILE A 219 3.00 -20.07 -10.75
CA ILE A 219 1.75 -20.56 -10.15
C ILE A 219 0.68 -20.69 -11.23
N ALA A 220 0.55 -19.68 -12.11
CA ALA A 220 -0.41 -19.70 -13.22
C ALA A 220 -0.11 -20.86 -14.20
N LEU A 221 1.16 -21.05 -14.58
CA LEU A 221 1.57 -22.16 -15.42
C LEU A 221 1.28 -23.52 -14.76
N GLY A 222 1.56 -23.65 -13.46
CA GLY A 222 1.25 -24.85 -12.69
C GLY A 222 -0.24 -25.20 -12.70
N ARG A 223 -1.12 -24.19 -12.53
CA ARG A 223 -2.58 -24.37 -12.65
C ARG A 223 -2.98 -24.81 -14.06
N GLN A 224 -2.46 -24.16 -15.11
CA GLN A 224 -2.75 -24.54 -16.51
C GLN A 224 -2.30 -25.96 -16.84
N LEU A 225 -1.14 -26.40 -16.35
CA LEU A 225 -0.66 -27.77 -16.54
C LEU A 225 -1.53 -28.78 -15.80
N PHE A 226 -1.94 -28.46 -14.56
CA PHE A 226 -2.86 -29.29 -13.79
C PHE A 226 -4.21 -29.46 -14.52
N ASP A 227 -4.82 -28.38 -14.98
CA ASP A 227 -6.11 -28.40 -15.70
C ASP A 227 -6.04 -29.22 -17.01
N ARG A 228 -4.93 -29.13 -17.75
CA ARG A 228 -4.70 -29.95 -18.96
C ARG A 228 -4.54 -31.44 -18.68
N THR A 229 -4.08 -31.81 -17.49
CA THR A 229 -3.91 -33.22 -17.09
C THR A 229 -5.20 -33.84 -16.56
N THR A 230 -6.09 -33.04 -15.98
CA THR A 230 -7.41 -33.49 -15.48
C THR A 230 -8.43 -33.63 -16.61
N GLU A 231 -8.35 -32.82 -17.67
CA GLU A 231 -9.18 -32.96 -18.88
C GLU A 231 -8.84 -34.21 -19.73
N ARG A 232 -7.69 -34.87 -19.48
CA ARG A 232 -7.23 -36.05 -20.23
C ARG A 232 -7.65 -37.42 -19.67
N ARG A 233 -8.64 -37.50 -18.77
CA ARG A 233 -9.26 -38.80 -18.42
C ARG A 233 -10.53 -39.04 -19.25
N PRO A 234 -10.47 -39.76 -20.39
CA PRO A 234 -11.68 -40.25 -21.01
C PRO A 234 -12.28 -41.36 -20.14
N THR A 235 -13.41 -41.08 -19.50
CA THR A 235 -14.27 -42.13 -18.95
C THR A 235 -14.93 -42.86 -20.11
N ARG A 236 -14.20 -43.80 -20.72
CA ARG A 236 -14.79 -44.88 -21.52
C ARG A 236 -14.58 -46.18 -20.76
N ILE A 237 -15.53 -46.49 -19.89
CA ILE A 237 -15.87 -47.89 -19.63
C ILE A 237 -17.16 -48.14 -20.41
N ARG A 238 -17.02 -48.77 -21.57
CA ARG A 238 -18.13 -49.43 -22.25
C ARG A 238 -18.43 -50.72 -21.46
N MET A 239 -19.65 -50.84 -20.95
CA MET A 239 -20.41 -52.09 -20.94
C MET A 239 -21.85 -51.76 -21.30
#